data_AF-D6LFH5-F1
#
_entry.id   AF-D6LFH5-F1
#
_cell.length_a   1.000
_cell.length_b   1.000
_cell.length_c   1.000
_cell.angle_alpha   90.00
_cell.angle_beta   90.00
_cell.angle_gamma   90.00
#
_symmetry.space_group_name_H-M   'P 1'
#
loop_
_entity.id
_entity.type
_entity.pdbx_description
1 polymer ?
#
loop_
_entity_poly.entity_id
_entity_poly.type
_entity_poly.pdbx_seq_one_letter_code
_entity_poly.pdbx_strand_id
1 'polypeptide(L)'
;MKLLEKDEEYISSLLKQGKKVEAIAFIKNKTGMSLIEAKDYIEKLILEKNIHLLEKRSQEIEKIELSDKFEIKSLRINSWWLFLYIIFFIILIFILFSLINILLKELTYKHIFYSIIFTGAIIFNYYNFLKELKSRKYLLTVSGKTIKIYYENNETEVITTDNISQVRFYIIDSGRGIGNKNPTLQIFDSEEKILVEMTIKPIDYHSLKKYFEKYNVRIDNQYKEF
;
A
#
# COMPACT_ATOMS: atom_id res chain seq x y z
N MET A 1 3.76 -35.65 -46.67
CA MET A 1 4.45 -34.47 -47.23
C MET A 1 4.45 -33.38 -46.17
N LYS A 2 5.59 -32.74 -45.86
CA LYS A 2 5.68 -31.72 -44.80
C LYS A 2 5.16 -30.37 -45.30
N LEU A 3 4.45 -29.64 -44.46
CA LEU A 3 4.12 -28.22 -44.69
C LEU A 3 5.43 -27.43 -44.76
N LEU A 4 5.51 -26.50 -45.72
CA LEU A 4 6.61 -25.54 -45.79
C LEU A 4 6.27 -24.34 -44.90
N GLU A 5 7.29 -23.62 -44.42
CA GLU A 5 7.14 -22.40 -43.61
C GLU A 5 6.21 -21.36 -44.28
N LYS A 6 6.31 -21.24 -45.61
CA LYS A 6 5.43 -20.39 -46.43
C LYS A 6 3.95 -20.83 -46.41
N ASP A 7 3.68 -22.13 -46.31
CA ASP A 7 2.32 -22.65 -46.22
C ASP A 7 1.72 -22.31 -44.84
N GLU A 8 2.52 -22.38 -43.76
CA GLU A 8 2.10 -22.00 -42.40
C GLU A 8 1.80 -20.50 -42.27
N GLU A 9 2.62 -19.64 -42.89
CA GLU A 9 2.34 -18.20 -42.97
C GLU A 9 1.02 -17.90 -43.70
N TYR A 10 0.78 -18.59 -44.81
CA TYR A 10 -0.46 -18.44 -45.57
C TYR A 10 -1.68 -18.87 -44.76
N ILE A 11 -1.61 -20.02 -44.08
CA ILE A 11 -2.65 -20.50 -43.16
C ILE A 11 -2.90 -19.48 -42.05
N SER A 12 -1.85 -18.94 -41.42
CA SER A 12 -1.99 -17.91 -40.39
C SER A 12 -2.66 -16.63 -40.91
N SER A 13 -2.41 -16.26 -42.16
CA SER A 13 -3.06 -15.12 -42.83
C SER A 13 -4.56 -15.34 -43.04
N LEU A 14 -4.96 -16.54 -43.50
CA LEU A 14 -6.36 -16.92 -43.70
C LEU A 14 -7.12 -16.94 -42.37
N LEU A 15 -6.49 -17.49 -41.33
CA LEU A 15 -7.06 -17.51 -39.98
C LEU A 15 -7.22 -16.10 -39.40
N LYS A 16 -6.29 -15.17 -39.65
CA LYS A 16 -6.45 -13.74 -39.27
C LYS A 16 -7.63 -13.07 -39.99
N GLN A 17 -7.93 -13.47 -41.22
CA GLN A 17 -9.06 -12.95 -42.01
C GLN A 17 -10.40 -13.63 -41.68
N GLY A 18 -10.44 -14.58 -40.72
CA GLY A 18 -11.65 -15.35 -40.40
C GLY A 18 -12.00 -16.43 -41.43
N LYS A 19 -11.12 -16.68 -42.41
CA LYS A 19 -11.34 -17.62 -43.53
C LYS A 19 -10.98 -19.06 -43.15
N LYS A 20 -11.63 -19.58 -42.10
CA LYS A 20 -11.37 -20.92 -41.55
C LYS A 20 -11.57 -22.03 -42.59
N VAL A 21 -12.63 -21.94 -43.41
CA VAL A 21 -12.96 -22.95 -44.42
C VAL A 21 -11.91 -23.01 -45.53
N GLU A 22 -11.39 -21.86 -45.97
CA GLU A 22 -10.32 -21.79 -46.97
C GLU A 22 -9.02 -22.38 -46.42
N ALA A 23 -8.70 -22.16 -45.14
CA ALA A 23 -7.52 -22.73 -44.49
C ALA A 23 -7.59 -24.27 -44.39
N ILE A 24 -8.77 -24.81 -44.05
CA ILE A 24 -9.02 -26.26 -44.01
C ILE A 24 -8.87 -26.87 -45.41
N ALA A 25 -9.47 -26.24 -46.42
CA ALA A 25 -9.38 -26.69 -47.81
C ALA A 25 -7.94 -26.67 -48.32
N PHE A 26 -7.18 -25.61 -48.02
CA PHE A 26 -5.79 -25.46 -48.40
C PHE A 26 -4.91 -26.58 -47.84
N ILE A 27 -4.99 -26.86 -46.53
CA ILE A 27 -4.23 -27.93 -45.89
C ILE A 27 -4.61 -29.28 -46.48
N LYS A 28 -5.91 -29.60 -46.52
CA LYS A 28 -6.42 -30.85 -47.06
C LYS A 28 -5.85 -31.14 -48.45
N ASN A 29 -5.84 -30.14 -49.33
CA ASN A 29 -5.34 -30.27 -50.70
C ASN A 29 -3.82 -30.36 -50.77
N LYS A 30 -3.09 -29.71 -49.86
CA LYS A 30 -1.63 -29.68 -49.86
C LYS A 30 -1.00 -30.96 -49.30
N THR A 31 -1.60 -31.52 -48.26
CA THR A 31 -1.04 -32.67 -47.52
C THR A 31 -1.74 -33.99 -47.85
N GLY A 32 -2.92 -33.96 -48.48
CA GLY A 32 -3.70 -35.15 -48.82
C GLY A 32 -4.47 -35.76 -47.65
N MET A 33 -4.60 -35.03 -46.54
CA MET A 33 -5.33 -35.46 -45.34
C MET A 33 -6.84 -35.62 -45.60
N SER A 34 -7.54 -36.33 -44.72
CA SER A 34 -9.00 -36.33 -44.66
C SER A 34 -9.55 -34.98 -44.19
N LEU A 35 -10.83 -34.70 -44.50
CA LEU A 35 -11.48 -33.45 -44.07
C LEU A 35 -11.50 -33.28 -42.54
N ILE A 36 -11.63 -34.39 -41.82
CA ILE A 36 -11.64 -34.41 -40.35
C ILE A 36 -10.26 -34.04 -39.82
N GLU A 37 -9.20 -34.68 -40.30
CA GLU A 37 -7.82 -34.38 -39.90
C GLU A 37 -7.43 -32.92 -40.20
N ALA A 38 -7.82 -32.40 -41.37
CA ALA A 38 -7.55 -31.01 -41.73
C ALA A 38 -8.30 -30.01 -40.83
N LYS A 39 -9.54 -30.35 -40.44
CA LYS A 39 -10.32 -29.54 -39.49
C LYS A 39 -9.67 -29.56 -38.10
N ASP A 40 -9.33 -30.73 -37.59
CA ASP A 40 -8.74 -30.89 -36.26
C ASP A 40 -7.39 -30.18 -36.16
N TYR A 41 -6.57 -30.24 -37.22
CA TYR A 41 -5.32 -29.50 -37.29
C TYR A 41 -5.52 -27.99 -37.21
N ILE A 42 -6.46 -27.44 -37.98
CA ILE A 42 -6.77 -26.00 -37.96
C ILE A 42 -7.34 -25.58 -36.59
N GLU A 43 -8.21 -26.39 -35.98
CA GLU A 43 -8.76 -26.11 -34.66
C GLU A 43 -7.69 -26.10 -33.57
N LYS A 44 -6.75 -27.05 -33.63
CA LYS A 44 -5.57 -27.06 -32.76
C LYS A 44 -4.72 -25.79 -32.91
N LEU A 45 -4.42 -25.37 -34.14
CA LEU A 45 -3.65 -24.13 -34.39
C LEU A 45 -4.36 -22.87 -33.86
N ILE A 46 -5.69 -22.79 -34.00
CA ILE A 46 -6.48 -21.69 -33.44
C ILE A 46 -6.38 -21.70 -31.91
N LEU A 47 -6.51 -22.87 -31.29
CA LEU A 47 -6.42 -23.02 -29.84
C LEU A 47 -5.05 -22.60 -29.31
N GLU A 48 -3.97 -23.09 -29.92
CA GLU A 48 -2.59 -22.75 -29.54
C GLU A 48 -2.33 -21.24 -29.65
N LYS A 49 -2.78 -20.61 -30.75
CA LYS A 49 -2.65 -19.16 -30.94
C LYS A 49 -3.45 -18.34 -29.93
N ASN A 50 -4.65 -18.82 -29.57
CA ASN A 50 -5.47 -18.16 -28.55
C ASN A 50 -4.85 -18.30 -27.16
N ILE A 51 -4.30 -19.46 -26.82
CA ILE A 51 -3.57 -19.66 -25.56
C ILE A 51 -2.36 -18.73 -25.49
N HIS A 52 -1.54 -18.67 -26.55
CA HIS A 52 -0.40 -17.75 -26.60
C HIS A 52 -0.82 -16.28 -26.50
N LEU A 53 -1.93 -15.88 -27.13
CA LEU A 53 -2.45 -14.52 -27.01
C LEU A 53 -2.93 -14.22 -25.59
N LEU A 54 -3.60 -15.16 -24.94
CA LEU A 54 -4.03 -15.04 -23.54
C LEU A 54 -2.84 -14.95 -22.61
N GLU A 55 -1.81 -15.78 -22.81
CA GLU A 55 -0.58 -15.75 -22.04
C GLU A 55 0.13 -14.40 -22.19
N LYS A 56 0.25 -13.88 -23.42
CA LYS A 56 0.81 -12.54 -23.66
C LYS A 56 0.02 -11.44 -22.95
N ARG A 57 -1.32 -11.47 -23.04
CA ARG A 57 -2.18 -10.51 -22.33
C ARG A 57 -2.06 -10.64 -20.82
N SER A 58 -1.96 -11.86 -20.30
CA SER A 58 -1.73 -12.12 -18.87
C SER A 58 -0.42 -11.51 -18.40
N GLN A 59 0.66 -11.68 -19.17
CA GLN A 59 1.97 -11.08 -18.88
C GLN A 59 1.93 -9.55 -18.95
N GLU A 60 1.18 -8.98 -19.89
CA GLU A 60 1.00 -7.52 -19.99
C GLU A 60 0.23 -6.98 -18.77
N ILE A 61 -0.85 -7.66 -18.35
CA ILE A 61 -1.61 -7.32 -17.14
C ILE A 61 -0.74 -7.42 -15.89
N GLU A 62 0.03 -8.51 -15.74
CA GLU A 62 0.95 -8.71 -14.62
C GLU A 62 2.00 -7.59 -14.56
N LYS A 63 2.56 -7.18 -15.71
CA LYS A 63 3.49 -6.04 -15.77
C LYS A 63 2.84 -4.73 -15.35
N ILE A 64 1.58 -4.51 -15.72
CA ILE A 64 0.83 -3.31 -15.33
C ILE A 64 0.58 -3.32 -13.81
N GLU A 65 0.09 -4.42 -13.25
CA GLU A 65 -0.13 -4.55 -11.80
C GLU A 65 1.16 -4.42 -10.99
N LEU A 66 2.26 -4.98 -11.52
CA LEU A 66 3.58 -4.88 -10.90
C LEU A 66 4.16 -3.46 -11.01
N SER A 67 3.83 -2.72 -12.08
CA SER A 67 4.20 -1.30 -12.19
C SER A 67 3.39 -0.39 -11.26
N ASP A 68 2.16 -0.79 -10.95
CA ASP A 68 1.29 -0.13 -9.98
C ASP A 68 1.62 -0.53 -8.52
N LYS A 69 2.58 -1.45 -8.33
CA LYS A 69 3.05 -1.83 -7.00
C LYS A 69 4.04 -0.80 -6.48
N PHE A 70 3.73 -0.21 -5.33
CA PHE A 70 4.62 0.73 -4.67
C PHE A 70 4.63 0.55 -3.16
N GLU A 71 5.74 0.98 -2.54
CA GLU A 71 5.95 0.88 -1.11
C GLU A 71 6.00 2.27 -0.48
N ILE A 72 5.22 2.46 0.57
CA ILE A 72 5.19 3.70 1.34
C ILE A 72 5.75 3.43 2.73
N LYS A 73 6.81 4.15 3.07
CA LYS A 73 7.43 4.09 4.40
C LYS A 73 6.96 5.27 5.22
N SER A 74 6.75 5.04 6.51
CA SER A 74 6.58 6.14 7.45
C SER A 74 7.79 7.06 7.39
N LEU A 75 7.52 8.37 7.39
CA LEU A 75 8.54 9.37 7.41
C LEU A 75 9.24 9.32 8.77
N ARG A 76 10.48 8.86 8.76
CA ARG A 76 11.32 8.87 9.96
C ARG A 76 11.75 10.31 10.24
N ILE A 77 11.02 10.99 11.13
CA ILE A 77 11.45 12.27 11.70
C ILE A 77 12.82 12.07 12.36
N ASN A 78 13.68 13.09 12.29
CA ASN A 78 15.06 13.07 12.77
C ASN A 78 15.17 12.35 14.12
N SER A 79 15.97 11.28 14.16
CA SER A 79 16.17 10.46 15.36
C SER A 79 16.67 11.29 16.55
N TRP A 80 17.31 12.42 16.28
CA TRP A 80 17.79 13.37 17.30
C TRP A 80 16.69 13.87 18.23
N TRP A 81 15.48 14.08 17.71
CA TRP A 81 14.36 14.53 18.54
C TRP A 81 13.86 13.46 19.52
N LEU A 82 13.94 12.18 19.14
CA LEU A 82 13.64 11.07 20.05
C LEU A 82 14.65 11.00 21.19
N PHE A 83 15.94 11.24 20.91
CA PHE A 83 16.97 11.30 21.95
C PHE A 83 16.72 12.45 22.94
N LEU A 84 16.30 13.63 22.47
CA LEU A 84 15.91 14.74 23.34
C LEU A 84 14.71 14.38 24.22
N TYR A 85 13.72 13.66 23.70
CA TYR A 85 12.59 13.17 24.49
C TYR A 85 13.01 12.20 25.60
N ILE A 86 13.94 11.29 25.31
CA ILE A 86 14.48 10.37 26.31
C ILE A 86 15.19 11.14 27.43
N ILE A 87 16.01 12.13 27.09
CA ILE A 87 16.68 13.00 28.06
C ILE A 87 15.65 13.76 28.90
N PHE A 88 14.59 14.29 28.28
CA PHE A 88 13.52 14.98 28.98
C PHE A 88 12.81 14.07 30.00
N PHE A 89 12.50 12.82 29.64
CA PHE A 89 11.92 11.85 30.57
C PHE A 89 12.85 11.52 31.75
N ILE A 90 14.17 11.43 31.52
CA ILE A 90 15.16 11.24 32.59
C ILE A 90 15.13 12.40 33.59
N ILE A 91 15.07 13.65 33.10
CA ILE A 91 14.95 14.84 33.95
C ILE A 91 13.63 14.80 34.74
N LEU A 92 12.53 14.42 34.10
CA LEU A 92 11.20 14.32 34.72
C LEU A 92 11.19 13.29 35.86
N ILE A 93 11.90 12.17 35.69
CA ILE A 93 12.12 11.15 36.72
C ILE A 93 12.89 11.70 37.91
N PHE A 94 13.93 12.51 37.68
CA PHE A 94 14.69 13.14 38.76
C PHE A 94 13.84 14.13 39.56
N ILE A 95 13.00 14.91 38.87
CA ILE A 95 12.03 15.82 39.51
C ILE A 95 11.01 15.02 40.32
N LEU A 96 10.47 13.93 39.77
CA LEU A 96 9.52 13.05 40.47
C LEU A 96 10.15 12.47 41.74
N PHE A 97 11.40 12.02 41.67
CA PHE A 97 12.14 11.53 42.83
C PHE A 97 12.32 12.61 43.91
N SER A 98 12.66 13.84 43.51
CA SER A 98 12.73 14.98 44.42
C SER A 98 11.37 15.27 45.09
N LEU A 99 10.28 15.21 44.32
CA LEU A 99 8.92 15.43 44.81
C LEU A 99 8.51 14.37 45.86
N ILE A 100 8.83 13.10 45.59
CA ILE A 100 8.58 11.98 46.52
C ILE A 100 9.35 12.20 47.83
N ASN A 101 10.61 12.62 47.76
CA ASN A 101 11.42 12.88 48.96
C ASN A 101 10.84 14.01 49.84
N ILE A 102 10.29 15.06 49.22
CA ILE A 102 9.60 16.14 49.96
C ILE A 102 8.30 15.62 50.59
N LEU A 103 7.52 14.83 49.84
CA LEU A 103 6.26 14.25 50.31
C LEU A 103 6.47 13.33 51.52
N LEU A 104 7.57 12.57 51.55
CA LEU A 104 7.94 11.69 52.66
C LEU A 104 8.35 12.46 53.93
N LYS A 105 8.85 13.69 53.77
CA LYS A 105 9.29 14.53 54.90
C LYS A 105 8.12 15.28 55.54
N GLU A 106 7.23 15.85 54.74
CA GLU A 106 6.03 16.56 55.21
C GLU A 106 4.83 16.32 54.29
N LEU A 107 3.89 15.52 54.79
CA LEU A 107 2.70 15.11 54.04
C LEU A 107 1.61 16.18 54.16
N THR A 108 1.70 17.22 53.32
CA THR A 108 0.67 18.26 53.23
C THR A 108 -0.23 18.05 52.02
N TYR A 109 -1.51 18.44 52.16
CA TYR A 109 -2.49 18.33 51.07
C TYR A 109 -2.04 19.03 49.77
N LYS A 110 -1.32 20.16 49.88
CA LYS A 110 -0.79 20.88 48.70
C LYS A 110 0.20 20.01 47.92
N HIS A 111 1.13 19.33 48.60
CA HIS A 111 2.11 18.48 47.95
C HIS A 111 1.46 17.27 47.26
N ILE A 112 0.45 16.66 47.89
CA ILE A 112 -0.33 15.57 47.28
C ILE A 112 -1.03 16.04 46.00
N PHE A 113 -1.71 17.19 46.06
CA PHE A 113 -2.43 17.76 44.92
C PHE A 113 -1.51 18.02 43.72
N TYR A 114 -0.36 18.67 43.94
CA TYR A 114 0.62 18.91 42.88
C TYR A 114 1.21 17.63 42.31
N SER A 115 1.41 16.60 43.15
CA SER A 115 1.94 15.30 42.71
C SER A 115 0.98 14.60 41.76
N ILE A 116 -0.32 14.59 42.06
CA ILE A 116 -1.36 13.99 41.21
C ILE A 116 -1.40 14.67 39.83
N ILE A 117 -1.41 16.01 39.80
CA ILE A 117 -1.41 16.77 38.55
C ILE A 117 -0.14 16.46 37.73
N PHE A 118 1.01 16.43 38.40
CA PHE A 118 2.29 16.14 37.74
C PHE A 118 2.29 14.74 37.13
N THR A 119 1.90 13.71 37.89
CA THR A 119 1.79 12.33 37.39
C THR A 119 0.84 12.24 36.20
N GLY A 120 -0.32 12.91 36.24
CA GLY A 120 -1.24 12.96 35.10
C GLY A 120 -0.60 13.56 33.84
N ALA A 121 0.17 14.63 33.99
CA ALA A 121 0.93 15.22 32.89
C ALA A 121 2.00 14.26 32.34
N ILE A 122 2.71 13.52 33.20
CA ILE A 122 3.69 12.49 32.76
C ILE A 122 2.99 11.43 31.90
N ILE A 123 1.87 10.88 32.39
CA ILE A 123 1.12 9.82 31.71
C ILE A 123 0.65 10.30 30.33
N PHE A 124 0.09 11.50 30.24
CA PHE A 124 -0.35 12.09 28.98
C PHE A 124 0.81 12.26 27.99
N ASN A 125 1.96 12.77 28.45
CA ASN A 125 3.15 12.93 27.61
C ASN A 125 3.70 11.57 27.15
N TYR A 126 3.72 10.57 28.03
CA TYR A 126 4.17 9.22 27.70
C TYR A 126 3.26 8.54 26.67
N TYR A 127 1.95 8.68 26.81
CA TYR A 127 0.99 8.19 25.84
C TYR A 127 1.24 8.79 24.43
N ASN A 128 1.43 10.10 24.35
CA ASN A 128 1.72 10.77 23.07
C ASN A 128 3.05 10.30 22.47
N PHE A 129 4.09 10.13 23.30
CA PHE A 129 5.38 9.60 22.86
C PHE A 129 5.27 8.18 22.29
N LEU A 130 4.53 7.28 22.97
CA LEU A 130 4.28 5.93 22.47
C LEU A 130 3.49 5.93 21.17
N LYS A 131 2.46 6.78 21.05
CA LYS A 131 1.67 6.94 19.81
C LYS A 131 2.59 7.31 18.64
N GLU A 132 3.51 8.24 18.86
CA GLU A 132 4.43 8.71 17.83
C GLU A 132 5.53 7.69 17.49
N LEU A 133 5.99 6.89 18.45
CA LEU A 133 6.88 5.77 18.14
C LEU A 133 6.19 4.71 17.29
N LYS A 134 4.91 4.43 17.56
CA LYS A 134 4.13 3.44 16.82
C LYS A 134 3.96 3.85 15.34
N SER A 135 3.64 5.11 15.08
CA SER A 135 3.40 5.62 13.72
C SER A 135 4.64 5.54 12.80
N ARG A 136 5.85 5.49 13.37
CA ARG A 136 7.14 5.40 12.65
C ARG A 136 7.56 3.98 12.24
N LYS A 137 6.80 2.97 12.64
CA LYS A 137 7.11 1.56 12.43
C LYS A 137 6.29 0.93 11.31
N TYR A 138 5.40 1.71 10.69
CA TYR A 138 4.57 1.27 9.59
C TYR A 138 5.28 1.35 8.24
N LEU A 139 5.03 0.32 7.43
CA LEU A 139 5.32 0.23 6.01
C LEU A 139 4.04 -0.26 5.32
N LEU A 140 3.68 0.35 4.20
CA LEU A 140 2.59 -0.09 3.36
C LEU A 140 3.15 -0.60 2.04
N THR A 141 2.68 -1.77 1.61
CA THR A 141 2.91 -2.26 0.25
C THR A 141 1.57 -2.30 -0.47
N VAL A 142 1.45 -1.48 -1.50
CA VAL A 142 0.25 -1.38 -2.31
C VAL A 142 0.43 -2.22 -3.56
N SER A 143 -0.55 -3.06 -3.90
CA SER A 143 -0.54 -3.92 -5.09
C SER A 143 -1.98 -4.16 -5.56
N GLY A 144 -2.37 -3.55 -6.68
CA GLY A 144 -3.76 -3.60 -7.14
C GLY A 144 -4.72 -3.09 -6.07
N LYS A 145 -5.82 -3.80 -5.81
CA LYS A 145 -6.77 -3.43 -4.72
C LYS A 145 -6.27 -3.73 -3.31
N THR A 146 -5.11 -4.36 -3.17
CA THR A 146 -4.64 -4.87 -1.87
C THR A 146 -3.59 -3.93 -1.30
N ILE A 147 -3.74 -3.62 -0.01
CA ILE A 147 -2.75 -2.90 0.78
C ILE A 147 -2.32 -3.83 1.90
N LYS A 148 -1.03 -4.19 1.88
CA LYS A 148 -0.41 -4.90 3.00
C LYS A 148 0.16 -3.90 3.97
N ILE A 149 -0.24 -4.03 5.24
CA ILE A 149 0.25 -3.22 6.34
C ILE A 149 1.27 -4.04 7.10
N TYR A 150 2.46 -3.49 7.23
CA TYR A 150 3.54 -4.03 8.04
C TYR A 150 3.79 -3.12 9.23
N TYR A 151 3.98 -3.71 10.41
CA TYR A 151 4.45 -3.04 11.62
C TYR A 151 5.74 -3.71 12.09
N GLU A 152 6.80 -2.95 12.32
CA GLU A 152 8.12 -3.49 12.69
C GLU A 152 8.62 -4.57 11.71
N ASN A 153 8.30 -4.43 10.42
CA ASN A 153 8.63 -5.38 9.34
C ASN A 153 7.92 -6.74 9.45
N ASN A 154 6.99 -6.92 10.38
CA ASN A 154 6.10 -8.07 10.42
C ASN A 154 4.80 -7.72 9.68
N GLU A 155 4.32 -8.62 8.82
CA GLU A 155 3.01 -8.46 8.16
C GLU A 155 1.94 -8.53 9.26
N THR A 156 1.25 -7.42 9.49
CA THR A 156 0.23 -7.37 10.54
C THR A 156 -1.16 -7.60 9.97
N GLU A 157 -1.44 -7.02 8.81
CA GLU A 157 -2.78 -7.00 8.27
C GLU A 157 -2.77 -6.81 6.75
N VAL A 158 -3.70 -7.46 6.06
CA VAL A 158 -3.89 -7.32 4.63
C VAL A 158 -5.31 -6.83 4.41
N ILE A 159 -5.43 -5.63 3.84
CA ILE A 159 -6.72 -5.00 3.57
C ILE A 159 -6.93 -4.83 2.08
N THR A 160 -8.19 -4.84 1.66
CA THR A 160 -8.60 -4.48 0.31
C THR A 160 -9.22 -3.09 0.32
N THR A 161 -9.10 -2.35 -0.79
CA THR A 161 -9.73 -1.02 -0.94
C THR A 161 -11.24 -1.06 -0.72
N ASP A 162 -11.87 -2.19 -1.04
CA ASP A 162 -13.31 -2.38 -0.88
C ASP A 162 -13.74 -2.42 0.62
N ASN A 163 -12.81 -2.73 1.53
CA ASN A 163 -13.03 -2.76 2.99
C ASN A 163 -12.62 -1.45 3.70
N ILE A 164 -12.22 -0.43 2.94
CA ILE A 164 -11.83 0.87 3.49
C ILE A 164 -13.04 1.81 3.45
N SER A 165 -13.50 2.28 4.61
CA SER A 165 -14.61 3.24 4.67
C SER A 165 -14.19 4.62 4.19
N GLN A 166 -13.02 5.08 4.64
CA GLN A 166 -12.45 6.37 4.28
C GLN A 166 -10.94 6.40 4.49
N VAL A 167 -10.29 7.31 3.79
CA VAL A 167 -8.89 7.68 3.99
C VAL A 167 -8.82 9.17 4.29
N ARG A 168 -8.08 9.54 5.32
CA ARG A 168 -7.84 10.95 5.66
C ARG A 168 -6.38 11.32 5.41
N PHE A 169 -6.19 12.45 4.75
CA PHE A 169 -4.90 13.12 4.65
C PHE A 169 -4.98 14.43 5.43
N TYR A 170 -4.11 14.62 6.40
CA TYR A 170 -4.12 15.82 7.23
C TYR A 170 -2.70 16.18 7.69
N ILE A 171 -2.57 17.29 8.41
CA ILE A 171 -1.30 17.71 9.00
C ILE A 171 -1.43 17.60 10.51
N ILE A 172 -0.48 16.91 11.15
CA ILE A 172 -0.32 17.02 12.61
C ILE A 172 0.30 18.39 12.89
N ASP A 173 -0.51 19.34 13.35
CA ASP A 173 -0.04 20.66 13.75
C ASP A 173 0.64 20.59 15.14
N SER A 174 1.96 20.54 15.15
CA SER A 174 2.75 20.60 16.39
C SER A 174 2.93 22.03 16.94
N GLY A 175 2.33 23.05 16.31
CA GLY A 175 2.40 24.45 16.73
C GLY A 175 3.78 25.11 16.64
N ARG A 176 4.82 24.40 16.15
CA ARG A 176 6.20 24.91 16.06
C ARG A 176 6.86 24.52 14.75
N GLY A 177 7.06 25.49 13.87
CA GLY A 177 7.89 25.38 12.67
C GLY A 177 7.41 26.27 11.52
N ILE A 178 8.31 27.12 10.99
CA ILE A 178 8.16 27.79 9.70
C ILE A 178 8.70 26.80 8.66
N GLY A 179 7.82 26.21 7.85
CA GLY A 179 8.20 25.26 6.79
C GLY A 179 7.05 24.36 6.35
N ASN A 180 7.19 23.75 5.17
CA ASN A 180 6.21 22.82 4.61
C ASN A 180 6.09 21.59 5.52
N LYS A 181 4.89 21.37 6.07
CA LYS A 181 4.62 20.22 6.95
C LYS A 181 4.35 18.98 6.10
N ASN A 182 4.77 17.83 6.61
CA ASN A 182 4.54 16.56 5.92
C ASN A 182 3.10 16.07 6.12
N PRO A 183 2.50 15.43 5.10
CA PRO A 183 1.17 14.84 5.23
C PRO A 183 1.19 13.63 6.16
N THR A 184 0.09 13.46 6.89
CA THR A 184 -0.23 12.28 7.69
C THR A 184 -1.39 11.55 7.04
N LEU A 185 -1.20 10.26 6.78
CA LEU A 185 -2.18 9.32 6.28
C LEU A 185 -2.89 8.65 7.46
N GLN A 186 -4.21 8.53 7.36
CA GLN A 186 -5.03 7.71 8.23
C GLN A 186 -5.99 6.85 7.41
N ILE A 187 -5.99 5.54 7.64
CA ILE A 187 -6.86 4.58 6.94
C ILE A 187 -7.87 4.03 7.94
N PHE A 188 -9.15 4.05 7.55
CA PHE A 188 -10.26 3.55 8.36
C PHE A 188 -10.85 2.27 7.73
N ASP A 189 -11.11 1.27 8.55
CA ASP A 189 -11.84 0.07 8.13
C ASP A 189 -13.33 0.37 7.93
N SER A 190 -14.11 -0.64 7.53
CA SER A 190 -15.56 -0.55 7.36
C SER A 190 -16.33 -0.23 8.65
N GLU A 191 -15.73 -0.43 9.84
CA GLU A 191 -16.29 -0.10 11.15
C GLU A 191 -15.83 1.27 11.67
N GLU A 192 -15.19 2.08 10.81
CA GLU A 192 -14.59 3.38 11.14
C GLU A 192 -13.47 3.31 12.21
N LYS A 193 -12.85 2.16 12.40
CA LYS A 193 -11.65 2.01 13.24
C LYS A 193 -10.40 2.37 12.44
N ILE A 194 -9.47 3.05 13.11
CA ILE A 194 -8.20 3.44 12.53
C ILE A 194 -7.28 2.22 12.45
N LEU A 195 -6.99 1.76 11.24
CA LEU A 195 -6.06 0.67 10.98
C LEU A 195 -4.62 1.16 10.98
N VAL A 196 -4.39 2.30 10.33
CA VAL A 196 -3.07 2.92 10.17
C VAL A 196 -3.17 4.41 10.36
N GLU A 197 -2.22 4.97 11.09
CA GLU A 197 -1.98 6.40 11.19
C GLU A 197 -0.45 6.63 11.10
N MET A 198 0.02 7.23 10.00
CA MET A 198 1.44 7.41 9.75
C MET A 198 1.73 8.70 9.00
N THR A 199 2.80 9.40 9.38
CA THR A 199 3.33 10.52 8.60
C THR A 199 4.06 9.98 7.39
N ILE A 200 3.83 10.55 6.20
CA ILE A 200 4.38 10.09 4.93
C ILE A 200 5.11 11.24 4.22
N LYS A 201 5.89 10.92 3.18
CA LYS A 201 6.50 11.96 2.36
C LYS A 201 5.44 12.63 1.48
N PRO A 202 5.62 13.91 1.09
CA PRO A 202 4.74 14.56 0.12
C PRO A 202 4.62 13.78 -1.20
N ILE A 203 5.71 13.19 -1.69
CA ILE A 203 5.69 12.37 -2.91
C ILE A 203 4.80 11.12 -2.77
N ASP A 204 4.85 10.48 -1.59
CA ASP A 204 4.06 9.30 -1.28
C ASP A 204 2.57 9.63 -1.15
N TYR A 205 2.26 10.83 -0.66
CA TYR A 205 0.89 11.35 -0.61
C TYR A 205 0.27 11.44 -2.00
N HIS A 206 0.99 11.95 -3.00
CA HIS A 206 0.44 12.04 -4.38
C HIS A 206 0.16 10.65 -4.96
N SER A 207 1.08 9.70 -4.75
CA SER A 207 0.90 8.30 -5.19
C SER A 207 -0.31 7.66 -4.52
N LEU A 208 -0.45 7.80 -3.20
CA LEU A 208 -1.57 7.24 -2.44
C LEU A 208 -2.91 7.91 -2.79
N LYS A 209 -2.94 9.23 -2.96
CA LYS A 209 -4.16 9.94 -3.36
C LYS A 209 -4.67 9.44 -4.70
N LYS A 210 -3.80 9.39 -5.73
CA LYS A 210 -4.14 8.86 -7.05
C LYS A 210 -4.62 7.40 -6.98
N TYR A 211 -3.97 6.60 -6.13
CA TYR A 211 -4.35 5.21 -5.90
C TYR A 211 -5.77 5.09 -5.32
N PHE A 212 -6.09 5.84 -4.25
CA PHE A 212 -7.40 5.79 -3.62
C PHE A 212 -8.50 6.35 -4.53
N GLU A 213 -8.20 7.37 -5.34
CA GLU A 213 -9.10 7.89 -6.38
C GLU A 213 -9.40 6.83 -7.45
N LYS A 214 -8.38 6.09 -7.92
CA LYS A 214 -8.53 5.00 -8.91
C LYS A 214 -9.50 3.91 -8.45
N TYR A 215 -9.57 3.66 -7.15
CA TYR A 215 -10.44 2.64 -6.56
C TYR A 215 -11.69 3.21 -5.86
N ASN A 216 -12.03 4.48 -6.14
CA ASN A 216 -13.23 5.15 -5.63
C ASN A 216 -13.38 5.14 -4.09
N VAL A 217 -12.25 5.11 -3.37
CA VAL A 217 -12.26 5.19 -1.90
C VAL A 217 -12.59 6.62 -1.47
N ARG A 218 -13.40 6.81 -0.42
CA ARG A 218 -13.73 8.13 0.11
C ARG A 218 -12.48 8.80 0.70
N ILE A 219 -12.13 9.99 0.21
CA ILE A 219 -10.96 10.74 0.68
C ILE A 219 -11.40 12.01 1.43
N ASP A 220 -11.00 12.12 2.69
CA ASP A 220 -11.05 13.34 3.50
C ASP A 220 -9.68 14.03 3.41
N ASN A 221 -9.54 14.98 2.47
CA ASN A 221 -8.28 15.68 2.25
C ASN A 221 -8.26 17.05 2.94
N GLN A 222 -7.64 17.09 4.12
CA GLN A 222 -7.37 18.29 4.91
C GLN A 222 -5.94 18.81 4.69
N TYR A 223 -5.09 18.05 4.01
CA TYR A 223 -3.74 18.46 3.63
C TYR A 223 -3.80 19.45 2.47
N LYS A 224 -3.32 20.68 2.71
CA LYS A 224 -3.19 21.70 1.66
C LYS A 224 -1.77 21.67 1.11
N GLU A 225 -1.66 21.40 -0.18
CA GLU A 225 -0.43 21.55 -0.95
C GLU A 225 -0.13 23.06 -1.06
N PHE A 226 1.10 23.48 -0.71
CA PHE A 226 1.57 24.85 -0.84
C PHE A 226 2.38 25.00 -2.13
#